data_AF-A0A1M7ZWP7-F1
#
_entry.id   AF-A0A1M7ZWP7-F1
#
_cell.length_a   1.000
_cell.length_b   1.000
_cell.length_c   1.000
_cell.angle_alpha   90.00
_cell.angle_beta   90.00
_cell.angle_gamma   90.00
#
_symmetry.space_group_name_H-M   'P 1'
#
loop_
_entity.id
_entity.type
_entity.pdbx_description
1 polymer ?
#
loop_
_entity_poly.entity_id
_entity_poly.type
_entity_poly.pdbx_seq_one_letter_code
_entity_poly.pdbx_strand_id
1 'polypeptide(L)' 'MNMEIVRLLIPLLGVIFGFAIKNSNKEQFVSVKKYWLLFVLMGAFMFVFRLYKYLN' A
#
# COMPACT_ATOMS: atom_id res chain seq x y z
N MET A 1 13.18 6.70 16.49
CA MET A 1 12.91 6.46 15.06
C MET A 1 12.49 7.78 14.44
N ASN A 2 13.15 8.25 13.37
CA ASN A 2 12.81 9.53 12.74
C ASN A 2 11.38 9.48 12.19
N MET A 3 10.53 10.42 12.59
CA MET A 3 9.11 10.50 12.18
C MET A 3 8.94 10.53 10.65
N GLU A 4 9.94 11.02 9.92
CA GLU A 4 9.96 11.05 8.46
C GLU A 4 10.11 9.65 7.83
N ILE A 5 10.99 8.81 8.40
CA ILE A 5 11.18 7.42 7.94
C ILE A 5 9.89 6.63 8.16
N VAL A 6 9.22 6.84 9.31
CA VAL A 6 7.92 6.20 9.59
C VAL A 6 6.89 6.60 8.54
N ARG A 7 6.82 7.90 8.20
CA ARG A 7 5.92 8.40 7.16
C ARG A 7 6.25 7.81 5.79
N LEU A 8 7.51 7.56 5.49
CA LEU A 8 7.93 6.98 4.21
C LEU A 8 7.52 5.50 4.09
N LEU A 9 7.42 4.77 5.21
CA LEU A 9 7.04 3.36 5.24
C LEU A 9 5.51 3.12 5.25
N ILE A 10 4.69 4.07 5.72
CA ILE A 10 3.21 3.93 5.76
C ILE A 10 2.61 3.46 4.42
N PRO A 11 3.00 3.99 3.25
CA PRO A 11 2.45 3.57 1.96
C PRO A 11 2.74 2.09 1.61
N LEU A 12 3.84 1.53 2.12
CA LEU A 12 4.18 0.11 1.93
C LEU A 12 3.17 -0.81 2.64
N LEU A 13 2.57 -0.38 3.75
CA LEU A 13 1.50 -1.14 4.39
C LEU A 13 0.29 -1.30 3.46
N GLY A 14 -0.03 -0.29 2.65
CA GLY A 14 -1.10 -0.38 1.64
C GLY A 14 -0.80 -1.39 0.53
N VAL A 15 0.47 -1.48 0.12
CA VAL A 15 0.94 -2.50 -0.85
C VAL A 15 0.81 -3.90 -0.24
N ILE A 16 1.32 -4.10 0.98
CA ILE A 16 1.23 -5.39 1.68
C ILE A 16 -0.23 -5.78 1.89
N PHE A 17 -1.09 -4.84 2.28
CA PHE A 17 -2.51 -5.09 2.49
C PHE A 17 -3.23 -5.49 1.20
N GLY A 18 -2.90 -4.84 0.07
CA GLY A 18 -3.43 -5.22 -1.24
C GLY A 18 -3.07 -6.66 -1.62
N PHE A 19 -1.82 -7.08 -1.38
CA PHE A 19 -1.40 -8.47 -1.57
C PHE A 19 -2.06 -9.44 -0.58
N ALA A 20 -2.22 -9.04 0.68
CA ALA A 20 -2.89 -9.85 1.70
C ALA A 20 -4.37 -10.08 1.34
N ILE A 21 -5.08 -9.07 0.84
CA ILE A 21 -6.46 -9.21 0.34
C ILE A 21 -6.50 -10.18 -0.84
N LYS A 22 -5.60 -10.03 -1.82
CA LYS A 22 -5.51 -10.92 -2.98
C LYS A 22 -5.36 -12.39 -2.54
N ASN A 23 -4.48 -12.63 -1.56
CA ASN A 23 -4.15 -13.97 -1.09
C ASN A 23 -5.11 -14.52 -0.02
N SER A 24 -6.04 -13.71 0.49
CA SER A 24 -6.96 -14.14 1.55
C SER A 24 -8.03 -15.08 1.01
N ASN A 25 -8.24 -16.26 1.60
CA ASN A 25 -9.32 -17.18 1.16
C ASN A 25 -10.70 -16.86 1.75
N LYS A 26 -10.88 -15.68 2.36
CA LYS A 26 -12.16 -15.31 2.97
C LYS A 26 -13.14 -14.79 1.92
N GLU A 27 -14.34 -15.37 1.88
CA GLU A 27 -15.41 -14.99 0.95
C GLU A 27 -15.81 -13.52 1.06
N GLN A 28 -15.74 -12.94 2.27
CA GLN A 28 -15.99 -11.52 2.53
C GLN A 28 -15.10 -10.57 1.72
N PHE A 29 -13.95 -11.04 1.22
CA PHE A 29 -13.03 -10.23 0.42
C PHE A 29 -13.15 -10.48 -1.08
N VAL A 30 -14.06 -11.33 -1.57
CA VAL A 30 -14.19 -11.61 -3.02
C VAL A 30 -14.43 -10.34 -3.86
N SER A 31 -15.31 -9.45 -3.40
CA SER A 31 -15.55 -8.16 -4.08
C SER A 31 -14.33 -7.25 -4.02
N VAL A 32 -13.64 -7.20 -2.87
CA VAL A 32 -12.46 -6.34 -2.65
C VAL A 32 -11.23 -6.88 -3.38
N LYS A 33 -11.14 -8.20 -3.55
CA LYS A 33 -10.10 -8.89 -4.32
C LYS A 33 -10.07 -8.41 -5.74
N LYS A 34 -11.19 -8.04 -6.38
CA LYS A 34 -11.17 -7.48 -7.74
C LYS A 34 -10.38 -6.17 -7.80
N TYR A 35 -10.43 -5.39 -6.72
CA TYR A 35 -9.79 -4.08 -6.60
C TYR A 35 -8.40 -4.14 -5.92
N TRP A 36 -7.87 -5.34 -5.63
CA TRP A 36 -6.57 -5.51 -4.95
C TRP A 36 -5.45 -4.72 -5.63
N LEU A 37 -5.46 -4.68 -6.95
CA LEU A 37 -4.45 -4.03 -7.76
C LEU A 37 -4.51 -2.50 -7.62
N LEU A 38 -5.71 -1.93 -7.44
CA LEU A 38 -5.88 -0.50 -7.14
C LEU A 38 -5.29 -0.14 -5.76
N PHE A 39 -5.47 -0.99 -4.75
CA PHE A 39 -4.84 -0.77 -3.44
C PHE A 39 -3.31 -0.81 -3.53
N VAL A 40 -2.76 -1.77 -4.29
CA VAL A 40 -1.31 -1.85 -4.53
C VAL A 40 -0.81 -0.62 -5.27
N LEU A 41 -1.50 -0.19 -6.33
CA LEU A 41 -1.12 0.99 -7.13
C LEU A 41 -1.21 2.28 -6.30
N MET A 42 -2.26 2.46 -5.48
CA MET A 42 -2.36 3.62 -4.58
C MET A 42 -1.20 3.64 -3.58
N GLY A 43 -0.88 2.51 -2.95
CA GLY A 43 0.23 2.41 -2.01
C GLY A 43 1.58 2.71 -2.66
N ALA A 44 1.82 2.14 -3.86
CA ALA A 44 3.03 2.40 -4.63
C ALA A 44 3.14 3.86 -5.08
N PHE A 45 2.04 4.46 -5.55
CA PHE A 45 2.02 5.86 -5.98
C PHE A 45 2.27 6.82 -4.80
N MET A 46 1.64 6.58 -3.65
CA MET A 46 1.91 7.36 -2.43
C MET A 46 3.35 7.19 -1.93
N PHE A 47 3.92 5.99 -2.07
CA PHE A 47 5.33 5.74 -1.73
C PHE A 47 6.25 6.58 -2.61
N VAL A 48 6.08 6.51 -3.94
CA VAL A 48 6.89 7.27 -4.90
C VAL A 48 6.75 8.77 -4.68
N PHE A 49 5.54 9.27 -4.45
CA PHE A 49 5.30 10.69 -4.17
C PHE A 49 5.99 11.15 -2.89
N ARG A 50 5.94 10.36 -1.82
CA ARG A 50 6.65 10.68 -0.57
C ARG A 50 8.17 10.57 -0.73
N LEU A 51 8.65 9.59 -1.48
CA LEU A 51 10.07 9.44 -1.76
C LEU A 51 10.60 10.62 -2.56
N TYR A 52 9.88 11.08 -3.58
CA TYR A 52 10.23 12.28 -4.34
C TYR A 52 10.35 13.51 -3.44
N LYS A 53 9.37 13.73 -2.56
CA LYS A 53 9.40 14.84 -1.59
C LYS A 53 10.49 14.70 -0.53
N TYR A 54 10.94 13.48 -0.22
CA TYR A 54 12.02 13.27 0.73
C TYR A 54 13.39 13.53 0.11
N LEU A 55 13.54 13.24 -1.19
CA LEU A 55 14.80 13.41 -1.92
C LEU A 55 15.01 14.84 -2.46
N ASN A 56 13.96 15.67 -2.50
CA ASN A 56 13.96 17.00 -3.10
C ASN A 56 13.39 18.04 -2.15
#